data_AF-A0A454D464-F1
#
_entry.id   AF-A0A454D464-F1
#
_cell.length_a   1.000
_cell.length_b   1.000
_cell.length_c   1.000
_cell.angle_alpha   90.00
_cell.angle_beta   90.00
_cell.angle_gamma   90.00
#
_symmetry.space_group_name_H-M   'P 1'
#
loop_
_entity.id
_entity.type
_entity.pdbx_description
1 polymer ?
#
loop_
_entity_poly.entity_id
_entity_poly.type
_entity_poly.pdbx_seq_one_letter_code
_entity_poly.pdbx_strand_id
1 'polypeptide(L)' 'MPRGFWSAEPEHGDERPDSWCSACEDKVNSDGGEWNDESEAFAGVTLLCGACYDRAKEMNVNS' A
#
# COMPACT_ATOMS: atom_id res chain seq x y z
N MET A 1 12.81 -6.71 -8.27
CA MET A 1 11.43 -6.22 -8.45
C MET A 1 11.39 -4.81 -7.88
N PRO A 2 10.81 -3.82 -8.58
CA PRO A 2 10.51 -2.53 -7.97
C PRO A 2 9.65 -2.78 -6.73
N ARG A 3 9.97 -2.12 -5.61
CA ARG A 3 9.20 -2.29 -4.36
C ARG A 3 7.78 -1.75 -4.53
N GLY A 4 7.64 -0.67 -5.30
CA GLY A 4 6.38 0.00 -5.65
C GLY A 4 5.70 0.65 -4.46
N PHE A 5 4.86 1.64 -4.75
CA PHE A 5 4.05 2.35 -3.78
C PHE A 5 2.64 2.51 -4.37
N TRP A 6 1.79 1.52 -4.08
CA TRP A 6 0.38 1.57 -4.42
C TRP A 6 -0.37 2.25 -3.30
N SER A 7 -1.44 2.97 -3.64
CA SER A 7 -2.26 3.68 -2.68
C SER A 7 -3.71 3.66 -3.12
N ALA A 8 -4.62 3.65 -2.15
CA ALA A 8 -6.02 3.89 -2.41
C ALA A 8 -6.22 5.27 -3.07
N GLU A 9 -7.37 5.46 -3.72
CA GLU A 9 -7.71 6.76 -4.28
C GLU A 9 -7.75 7.83 -3.18
N PRO A 10 -7.10 8.98 -3.37
CA PRO A 10 -7.09 10.03 -2.36
C PRO A 10 -8.48 10.65 -2.20
N GLU A 11 -8.99 10.65 -0.97
CA GLU A 11 -10.22 11.34 -0.61
C GLU A 11 -9.96 12.77 -0.11
N HIS A 12 -11.00 13.61 -0.10
CA HIS A 12 -10.85 15.00 0.35
C HIS A 12 -10.47 15.06 1.83
N GLY A 13 -9.25 15.55 2.11
CA GLY A 13 -8.71 15.65 3.47
C GLY A 13 -7.84 14.46 3.89
N ASP A 14 -7.71 13.42 3.05
CA ASP A 14 -6.77 12.34 3.27
C ASP A 14 -5.51 12.53 2.40
N GLU A 15 -4.51 13.16 3.00
CA GLU A 15 -3.22 13.37 2.34
C GLU A 15 -2.37 12.10 2.26
N ARG A 16 -2.72 11.05 3.03
CA ARG A 16 -1.90 9.84 3.24
C ARG A 16 -2.80 8.60 3.26
N PRO A 17 -3.44 8.28 2.11
CA PRO A 17 -4.34 7.14 2.02
C PRO A 17 -3.60 5.83 2.28
N ASP A 18 -4.35 4.79 2.62
CA ASP A 18 -3.83 3.44 2.77
C ASP A 18 -2.96 3.06 1.57
N SER A 19 -1.75 2.58 1.86
CA SER A 19 -0.72 2.36 0.85
C SER A 19 0.03 1.06 1.13
N TRP A 20 0.41 0.39 0.05
CA TRP A 20 0.98 -0.96 0.10
C TRP A 20 2.04 -1.16 -0.98
N CYS A 21 2.83 -2.22 -0.82
CA CYS A 21 3.90 -2.56 -1.75
C CYS A 21 3.38 -3.42 -2.91
N SER A 22 4.19 -3.58 -3.97
CA SER A 22 3.79 -4.38 -5.14
C SER A 22 3.50 -5.84 -4.82
N ALA A 23 4.14 -6.43 -3.81
CA ALA A 23 3.83 -7.80 -3.41
C ALA A 23 2.41 -7.93 -2.80
N CYS A 24 1.95 -6.89 -2.11
CA CYS A 24 0.58 -6.83 -1.62
C CYS A 24 -0.40 -6.61 -2.77
N GLU A 25 -0.05 -5.75 -3.74
CA GLU A 25 -0.85 -5.52 -4.95
C GLU A 25 -1.02 -6.81 -5.75
N ASP A 26 0.06 -7.56 -5.95
CA ASP A 26 0.02 -8.85 -6.65
C ASP A 26 -0.90 -9.85 -5.94
N LYS A 27 -0.90 -9.86 -4.59
CA LYS A 27 -1.77 -10.73 -3.79
C LYS A 27 -3.25 -10.32 -3.91
N VAL A 28 -3.56 -9.03 -3.83
CA VAL A 28 -4.94 -8.54 -4.03
C VAL A 28 -5.44 -8.88 -5.42
N ASN A 29 -4.61 -8.65 -6.45
CA ASN A 29 -4.95 -8.99 -7.82
C ASN A 29 -5.11 -10.50 -8.06
N SER A 30 -4.36 -11.35 -7.35
CA SER A 30 -4.55 -12.80 -7.45
C SER A 30 -5.88 -13.30 -6.88
N ASP A 31 -6.48 -12.53 -5.97
CA ASP A 31 -7.69 -12.91 -5.24
C ASP A 31 -8.96 -12.22 -5.78
N GLY A 32 -8.89 -11.64 -6.98
CA GLY A 32 -10.03 -11.00 -7.64
C GLY A 32 -10.01 -9.47 -7.64
N GLY A 33 -8.91 -8.86 -7.18
CA GLY A 33 -8.73 -7.40 -7.20
C GLY A 33 -9.35 -6.67 -6.03
N GLU A 34 -9.83 -7.39 -5.01
CA GLU A 34 -10.40 -6.83 -3.78
C GLU A 34 -9.64 -7.33 -2.55
N TRP A 35 -9.53 -6.46 -1.55
CA TRP A 35 -9.00 -6.84 -0.24
C TRP A 35 -9.97 -7.78 0.47
N ASN A 36 -9.40 -8.83 1.07
CA ASN A 36 -10.11 -9.89 1.79
C ASN A 36 -9.23 -10.44 2.92
N ASP A 37 -9.80 -11.34 3.74
CA ASP A 37 -9.11 -11.95 4.90
C ASP A 37 -7.74 -12.57 4.56
N GLU A 38 -7.57 -13.19 3.38
CA GLU A 38 -6.30 -13.82 2.98
C GLU A 38 -5.24 -12.78 2.61
N SER A 39 -5.59 -11.79 1.79
CA SER A 39 -4.71 -10.71 1.38
C SER A 39 -4.31 -9.80 2.55
N GLU A 40 -5.24 -9.53 3.47
CA GLU A 40 -4.97 -8.79 4.71
C GLU A 40 -4.02 -9.54 5.64
N ALA A 41 -4.24 -10.85 5.82
CA ALA A 41 -3.35 -11.70 6.62
C ALA A 41 -1.93 -11.80 6.02
N PHE A 42 -1.82 -11.84 4.68
CA PHE A 42 -0.54 -11.80 3.98
C PHE A 42 0.17 -10.45 4.14
N ALA A 43 -0.56 -9.34 3.98
CA ALA A 43 0.01 -8.00 3.98
C ALA A 43 0.56 -7.60 5.36
N GLY A 44 -0.06 -8.06 6.45
CA GLY A 44 0.38 -7.73 7.81
C GLY A 44 0.40 -6.23 8.04
N VAL A 45 -0.69 -5.55 7.69
CA VAL A 45 -0.82 -4.08 7.68
C VAL A 45 -0.40 -3.48 9.04
N THR A 46 0.38 -2.39 8.99
CA THR A 46 0.85 -1.66 10.17
C THR A 46 0.70 -0.15 9.99
N LEU A 47 0.55 0.57 11.10
CA LEU A 47 0.45 2.02 11.09
C LEU A 47 1.83 2.69 11.01
N LEU A 48 1.98 3.63 10.08
CA LEU A 48 3.12 4.55 10.03
C LEU A 48 2.72 5.94 10.52
N CYS A 49 3.62 6.65 11.18
CA CYS A 49 3.44 8.08 11.39
C CYS A 49 3.61 8.82 10.06
N GLY A 50 3.06 10.04 9.95
CA GLY A 50 3.10 10.82 8.70
C GLY A 50 4.50 10.97 8.10
N ALA A 51 5.52 11.23 8.94
CA ALA A 51 6.90 11.34 8.46
C ALA A 51 7.46 10.02 7.90
N CYS A 52 7.11 8.88 8.49
CA CYS A 52 7.52 7.57 7.98
C CYS A 52 6.77 7.20 6.69
N TYR A 53 5.49 7.57 6.59
CA TYR A 53 4.70 7.40 5.38
C TYR A 53 5.32 8.19 4.21
N ASP A 54 5.59 9.48 4.40
CA ASP A 54 6.15 10.36 3.37
C ASP A 54 7.51 9.83 2.90
N ARG A 55 8.37 9.39 3.84
CA ARG A 55 9.64 8.73 3.53
C ARG A 55 9.45 7.43 2.74
N ALA A 56 8.50 6.59 3.13
CA ALA A 56 8.22 5.33 2.43
C ALA A 56 7.74 5.60 0.99
N LYS A 57 6.91 6.63 0.78
CA LYS A 57 6.49 7.08 -0.55
C LYS A 57 7.69 7.48 -1.39
N GLU A 58 8.52 8.41 -0.92
CA GLU A 58 9.71 8.88 -1.63
C GLU A 58 10.65 7.74 -2.04
N MET A 59 10.84 6.76 -1.15
CA MET A 59 11.71 5.62 -1.41
C MET A 59 11.18 4.67 -2.48
N ASN A 60 9.86 4.58 -2.66
CA ASN A 60 9.22 3.50 -3.42
C ASN A 60 8.42 3.95 -4.66
N VAL A 61 8.10 5.24 -4.82
CA VAL A 61 7.40 5.78 -6.02
C VAL A 61 8.29 5.87 -7.28
N ASN A 62 9.62 5.88 -7.13
CA ASN A 62 10.59 5.98 -8.24
C ASN A 62 11.50 4.73 -8.35
N SER A 63 11.04 3.58 -7.85
CA SER A 63 11.80 2.32 -7.82
C SER A 63 11.70 1.49 -9.10
#